data_AF-A0A1I0DNV4-F1
#
_entry.id   AF-A0A1I0DNV4-F1
#
_cell.length_a   1.000
_cell.length_b   1.000
_cell.length_c   1.000
_cell.angle_alpha   90.00
_cell.angle_beta   90.00
_cell.angle_gamma   90.00
#
_symmetry.space_group_name_H-M   'P 1'
#
loop_
_entity.id
_entity.type
_entity.pdbx_description
1 polymer ?
#
loop_
_entity_poly.entity_id
_entity_poly.type
_entity_poly.pdbx_seq_one_letter_code
_entity_poly.pdbx_strand_id
1 'polypeptide(L)'
;MNENEKLGFWYSWPTIIFTLILFWPIGVFLIIKRVSKDKKTEMNSGKLINGLGIASYCMAILGFIVFITESFAVEDIVLALFFGAAGFVLRKIAMKIKMESENIKQYLSIIINGNVRQLYAIASTTGKSYDIVYKDIKKMIEKGYLKNAYINENLKEVVLPNDVTISQNDINVTTANTASTQSKIIACPCCGANNTIYGNIGECEYCGSPLK
;
A
#
# COMPACT_ATOMS: atom_id res chain seq x y z
N MET A 1 -17.75 -3.91 -4.29
CA MET A 1 -17.07 -2.76 -4.93
C MET A 1 -16.05 -3.34 -5.91
N ASN A 2 -16.21 -3.07 -7.21
CA ASN A 2 -15.65 -3.86 -8.31
C ASN A 2 -14.11 -3.96 -8.30
N GLU A 3 -13.62 -5.19 -8.40
CA GLU A 3 -12.20 -5.59 -8.24
C GLU A 3 -11.27 -5.20 -9.40
N ASN A 4 -11.74 -4.49 -10.41
CA ASN A 4 -10.91 -4.12 -11.57
C ASN A 4 -11.34 -2.78 -12.15
N GLU A 5 -11.27 -1.70 -11.35
CA GLU A 5 -11.27 -0.36 -11.94
C GLU A 5 -9.96 -0.23 -12.74
N LYS A 6 -9.98 -0.68 -14.00
CA LYS A 6 -8.86 -0.57 -14.94
C LYS A 6 -8.38 0.87 -14.86
N LEU A 7 -7.21 1.07 -14.26
CA LEU A 7 -6.59 2.38 -14.15
C LEU A 7 -6.63 2.99 -15.55
N GLY A 8 -7.43 4.06 -15.70
CA GLY A 8 -7.55 4.73 -16.99
C GLY A 8 -6.17 5.11 -17.50
N PHE A 9 -5.98 5.16 -18.82
CA PHE A 9 -4.69 5.46 -19.47
C PHE A 9 -3.93 6.63 -18.82
N TRP A 10 -4.66 7.63 -18.34
CA TRP A 10 -4.17 8.79 -17.59
C TRP A 10 -3.39 8.50 -16.30
N TYR A 11 -3.57 7.33 -15.68
CA TYR A 11 -2.85 6.90 -14.49
C TYR A 11 -1.74 5.90 -14.82
N SER A 12 -1.34 5.75 -16.09
CA SER A 12 -0.20 4.91 -16.46
C SER A 12 1.12 5.51 -15.95
N TRP A 13 2.13 4.67 -15.69
CA TRP A 13 3.44 5.15 -15.22
C TRP A 13 4.12 6.10 -16.22
N PRO A 14 4.13 5.79 -17.54
CA PRO A 14 4.66 6.72 -18.53
C PRO A 14 3.94 8.07 -18.55
N THR A 15 2.61 8.08 -18.48
CA THR A 15 1.83 9.33 -18.47
C THR A 15 2.15 10.17 -17.23
N ILE A 16 2.28 9.53 -16.07
CA ILE A 16 2.64 10.22 -14.82
C ILE A 16 4.05 10.81 -14.92
N ILE A 17 5.02 10.04 -15.41
CA ILE A 17 6.42 10.50 -15.57
C ILE A 17 6.47 11.69 -16.54
N PHE A 18 5.81 11.58 -17.69
CA PHE A 18 5.74 12.66 -18.68
C PHE A 18 5.10 13.92 -18.11
N THR A 19 3.98 13.77 -17.40
CA THR A 19 3.28 14.90 -16.76
C THR A 19 4.10 15.49 -15.63
N LEU A 20 4.89 14.69 -14.90
CA LEU A 20 5.77 15.19 -13.84
C LEU A 20 6.92 16.05 -14.39
N ILE A 21 7.45 15.69 -15.56
CA ILE A 21 8.52 16.45 -16.23
C ILE A 21 7.99 17.78 -16.77
N LEU A 22 6.85 17.77 -17.46
CA LEU A 22 6.27 18.99 -18.05
C LEU A 22 5.54 19.86 -17.02
N PHE A 23 4.86 19.24 -16.06
CA PHE A 23 4.03 19.92 -15.07
C PHE A 23 4.05 19.17 -13.73
N TRP A 24 5.15 19.36 -13.00
CA TRP A 24 5.43 18.64 -11.76
C TRP A 24 4.30 18.63 -10.71
N PRO A 25 3.49 19.69 -10.50
CA PRO A 25 2.43 19.66 -9.49
C PRO A 25 1.29 18.69 -9.88
N ILE A 26 0.94 18.61 -11.17
CA ILE A 26 -0.06 17.68 -11.68
C ILE A 26 0.51 16.26 -11.63
N GLY A 27 1.76 16.06 -12.02
CA GLY A 27 2.41 14.74 -11.93
C GLY A 27 2.38 14.20 -10.50
N VAL A 28 2.71 15.04 -9.51
CA VAL A 28 2.62 14.69 -8.08
C VAL A 28 1.19 14.35 -7.67
N PHE A 29 0.20 15.17 -8.07
CA PHE A 29 -1.20 14.91 -7.78
C PHE A 29 -1.69 13.57 -8.36
N LEU A 30 -1.31 13.24 -9.59
CA LEU A 30 -1.66 11.97 -10.23
C LEU A 30 -1.03 10.77 -9.51
N ILE A 31 0.19 10.89 -8.98
CA ILE A 31 0.82 9.85 -8.16
C ILE A 31 -0.02 9.57 -6.92
N ILE A 32 -0.40 10.61 -6.17
CA ILE A 32 -1.19 10.46 -4.94
C ILE A 32 -2.53 9.78 -5.22
N LYS A 33 -3.21 10.23 -6.29
CA LYS A 33 -4.52 9.69 -6.67
C LYS A 33 -4.42 8.25 -7.14
N ARG A 34 -3.38 7.91 -7.91
CA ARG A 34 -3.12 6.52 -8.34
C ARG A 34 -2.83 5.61 -7.16
N VAL A 35 -1.94 6.03 -6.26
CA VAL A 35 -1.59 5.28 -5.06
C VAL A 35 -2.81 5.01 -4.19
N SER A 36 -3.71 5.99 -4.07
CA SER A 36 -4.94 5.82 -3.27
C SER A 36 -5.96 4.86 -3.89
N LYS A 37 -5.88 4.60 -5.20
CA LYS A 37 -6.80 3.69 -5.92
C LYS A 37 -6.29 2.26 -5.99
N ASP A 38 -4.98 2.07 -6.11
CA ASP A 38 -4.38 0.75 -6.29
C ASP A 38 -3.61 0.31 -5.04
N LYS A 39 -4.18 -0.67 -4.34
CA LYS A 39 -3.66 -1.23 -3.08
C LYS A 39 -2.24 -1.77 -3.21
N LYS A 40 -1.93 -2.45 -4.33
CA LYS A 40 -0.61 -3.03 -4.60
C LYS A 40 0.39 -1.92 -4.87
N THR A 41 -0.03 -0.92 -5.63
CA THR A 41 0.75 0.30 -5.84
C THR A 41 0.98 1.01 -4.51
N GLU A 42 0.01 1.16 -3.61
CA GLU A 42 0.22 1.75 -2.27
C GLU A 42 1.30 1.02 -1.46
N MET A 43 1.31 -0.31 -1.50
CA MET A 43 2.26 -1.12 -0.72
C MET A 43 3.70 -1.10 -1.25
N ASN A 44 3.91 -0.83 -2.54
CA ASN A 44 5.25 -0.92 -3.15
C ASN A 44 5.76 0.41 -3.73
N SER A 45 4.89 1.41 -3.92
CA SER A 45 5.26 2.68 -4.58
C SER A 45 6.10 3.61 -3.74
N GLY A 46 6.17 3.42 -2.42
CA GLY A 46 7.08 4.19 -1.58
C GLY A 46 8.53 4.10 -2.06
N LYS A 47 8.97 2.94 -2.58
CA LYS A 47 10.31 2.76 -3.15
C LYS A 47 10.46 3.48 -4.50
N LEU A 48 9.46 3.35 -5.38
CA LEU A 48 9.47 3.96 -6.72
C LEU A 48 9.46 5.49 -6.65
N ILE A 49 8.57 6.07 -5.83
CA ILE A 49 8.46 7.53 -5.65
C ILE A 49 9.73 8.06 -4.97
N ASN A 50 10.33 7.30 -4.05
CA ASN A 50 11.61 7.68 -3.48
C ASN A 50 12.74 7.71 -4.52
N GLY A 51 12.82 6.71 -5.40
CA GLY A 51 13.76 6.70 -6.51
C GLY A 51 13.59 7.90 -7.43
N LEU A 52 12.33 8.28 -7.72
CA LEU A 52 12.01 9.46 -8.53
C LEU A 52 12.41 10.78 -7.86
N GLY A 53 12.24 10.89 -6.54
CA GLY A 53 12.73 12.03 -5.76
C GLY A 53 14.27 12.13 -5.78
N ILE A 54 14.98 11.00 -5.65
CA ILE A 54 16.45 10.97 -5.75
C ILE A 54 16.90 11.38 -7.15
N ALA A 55 16.26 10.87 -8.21
CA ALA A 55 16.56 11.26 -9.58
C ALA A 55 16.37 12.77 -9.81
N SER A 56 15.33 13.37 -9.24
CA SER A 56 15.10 14.83 -9.27
C SER A 56 16.24 15.61 -8.59
N TYR A 57 16.75 15.12 -7.46
CA TYR A 57 17.92 15.73 -6.82
C TYR A 57 19.19 15.58 -7.64
N CYS A 58 19.41 14.43 -8.28
CA CYS A 58 20.55 14.23 -9.18
C CYS A 58 20.52 15.22 -10.35
N MET A 59 19.34 15.46 -10.96
CA MET A 59 19.18 16.49 -12.00
C MET A 59 19.47 17.90 -11.47
N ALA A 60 19.01 18.24 -10.28
CA ALA A 60 19.31 19.53 -9.65
C ALA A 60 20.82 19.71 -9.39
N ILE A 61 21.50 18.66 -8.92
CA ILE A 61 22.95 18.67 -8.68
C ILE A 61 23.73 18.78 -10.00
N LEU A 62 23.32 18.07 -11.05
CA LEU A 62 23.94 18.19 -12.37
C LEU A 62 23.78 19.60 -12.94
N GLY A 63 22.58 20.19 -12.83
CA GLY A 63 22.37 21.60 -13.18
C GLY A 63 23.26 22.54 -12.37
N PHE A 64 23.46 22.24 -11.08
CA PHE A 64 24.38 23.00 -10.22
C PHE A 64 25.86 22.83 -10.60
N ILE A 65 26.28 21.67 -11.12
CA ILE A 65 27.65 21.46 -11.60
C ILE A 65 27.90 22.26 -12.89
N VAL A 66 26.94 22.24 -13.83
CA VAL A 66 26.99 23.08 -15.05
C VAL A 66 27.05 24.56 -14.68
N PHE A 67 26.31 24.97 -13.66
CA PHE A 67 26.35 26.31 -13.08
C PHE A 67 27.74 26.74 -12.59
N ILE A 68 28.59 25.83 -12.08
CA ILE A 68 29.96 26.19 -11.68
C ILE A 68 30.86 26.42 -12.90
N THR A 69 30.55 25.80 -14.04
CA THR A 69 31.38 25.84 -15.25
C THR A 69 31.03 26.99 -16.20
N GLU A 70 29.80 27.50 -16.17
CA GLU A 70 29.33 28.59 -17.03
C GLU A 70 28.96 29.84 -16.20
N SER A 71 29.08 31.04 -16.77
CA SER A 71 28.74 32.28 -16.06
C SER A 71 27.25 32.36 -15.73
N PHE A 72 26.95 32.79 -14.51
CA PHE A 72 25.63 32.97 -13.90
C PHE A 72 24.51 33.44 -14.85
N ALA A 73 23.57 32.56 -15.17
CA ALA A 73 22.27 32.94 -15.71
C ALA A 73 21.17 32.78 -14.65
N VAL A 74 20.19 33.70 -14.65
CA VAL A 74 19.00 33.63 -13.78
C VAL A 74 18.18 32.36 -14.02
N GLU A 75 18.23 31.83 -15.24
CA GLU A 75 17.53 30.62 -15.67
C GLU A 75 18.00 29.37 -14.90
N ASP A 76 19.29 29.28 -14.59
CA ASP A 76 19.87 28.13 -13.86
C ASP A 76 19.39 28.09 -12.41
N ILE A 77 19.27 29.25 -11.77
CA ILE A 77 18.78 29.37 -10.39
C ILE A 77 17.30 28.97 -10.34
N VAL A 78 16.50 29.42 -11.30
CA VAL A 78 15.08 29.05 -11.42
C VAL A 78 14.95 27.54 -11.59
N LEU A 79 15.77 26.93 -12.46
CA LEU A 79 15.75 25.49 -12.72
C LEU A 79 16.16 24.67 -11.49
N ALA A 80 17.22 25.08 -10.80
CA ALA A 80 17.70 24.42 -9.59
C ALA A 80 16.67 24.48 -8.44
N LEU A 81 16.03 25.64 -8.24
CA LEU A 81 14.95 25.79 -7.26
C LEU A 81 13.74 24.93 -7.61
N PHE A 82 13.37 24.89 -8.90
CA PHE A 82 12.25 24.10 -9.38
C PHE A 82 12.44 22.60 -9.12
N PHE A 83 13.59 22.02 -9.52
CA PHE A 83 13.88 20.60 -9.30
C PHE A 83 14.17 20.26 -7.83
N GLY A 84 14.76 21.19 -7.08
CA GLY A 84 14.98 21.03 -5.64
C GLY A 84 13.67 20.97 -4.86
N ALA A 85 12.73 21.87 -5.15
CA ALA A 85 11.39 21.88 -4.55
C ALA A 85 10.60 20.61 -4.95
N ALA A 86 10.67 20.22 -6.23
CA ALA A 86 10.04 18.99 -6.72
C ALA A 86 10.57 17.74 -6.00
N GLY A 87 11.89 17.62 -5.88
CA GLY A 87 12.52 16.52 -5.15
C GLY A 87 12.09 16.45 -3.67
N PHE A 88 12.02 17.61 -3.00
CA PHE A 88 11.60 17.68 -1.60
C PHE A 88 10.14 17.21 -1.39
N VAL A 89 9.23 17.69 -2.23
CA VAL A 89 7.81 17.31 -2.16
C VAL A 89 7.62 15.82 -2.47
N LEU A 90 8.27 15.31 -3.51
CA LEU A 90 8.24 13.88 -3.85
C LEU A 90 8.75 13.01 -2.70
N ARG A 91 9.82 13.44 -2.01
CA ARG A 91 10.38 12.74 -0.85
C ARG A 91 9.39 12.72 0.32
N LYS A 92 8.75 13.84 0.63
CA LYS A 92 7.71 13.91 1.69
C LYS A 92 6.55 12.97 1.41
N ILE A 93 6.09 12.92 0.16
CA ILE A 93 5.01 12.03 -0.27
C ILE A 93 5.43 10.57 -0.20
N ALA A 94 6.64 10.24 -0.67
CA ALA A 94 7.20 8.89 -0.58
C ALA A 94 7.25 8.38 0.87
N MET A 95 7.69 9.23 1.81
CA MET A 95 7.72 8.89 3.24
C MET A 95 6.30 8.66 3.79
N LYS A 96 5.35 9.52 3.44
CA LYS A 96 3.95 9.38 3.88
C LYS A 96 3.34 8.05 3.40
N ILE A 97 3.49 7.73 2.12
CA ILE A 97 2.97 6.49 1.52
C ILE A 97 3.65 5.27 2.15
N LYS A 98 4.97 5.33 2.36
CA LYS A 98 5.71 4.24 3.02
C LYS A 98 5.15 4.00 4.43
N MET A 99 4.98 5.05 5.23
CA MET A 99 4.45 4.94 6.58
C MET A 99 3.03 4.37 6.59
N GLU A 100 2.16 4.81 5.67
CA GLU A 100 0.80 4.30 5.54
C GLU A 100 0.78 2.81 5.17
N SER A 101 1.62 2.39 4.21
CA SER A 101 1.78 0.98 3.85
C SER A 101 2.25 0.12 5.04
N GLU A 102 3.22 0.58 5.83
CA GLU A 102 3.71 -0.17 6.99
C GLU A 102 2.63 -0.31 8.07
N ASN A 103 1.85 0.76 8.32
CA ASN A 103 0.69 0.70 9.21
C ASN A 103 -0.31 -0.37 8.75
N ILE A 104 -0.66 -0.38 7.45
CA ILE A 104 -1.60 -1.37 6.88
C ILE A 104 -1.07 -2.80 7.08
N LYS A 105 0.21 -3.05 6.80
CA LYS A 105 0.84 -4.37 7.02
C LYS A 105 0.78 -4.80 8.48
N GLN A 106 1.05 -3.88 9.41
CA GLN A 106 0.98 -4.14 10.85
C GLN A 106 -0.44 -4.48 11.30
N TYR A 107 -1.45 -3.76 10.81
CA TYR A 107 -2.85 -4.09 11.13
C TYR A 107 -3.26 -5.43 10.53
N LEU A 108 -2.88 -5.74 9.29
CA LEU A 108 -3.16 -7.03 8.68
C LEU A 108 -2.48 -8.18 9.43
N SER A 109 -1.24 -8.03 9.89
CA SER A 109 -0.58 -9.08 10.66
C SER A 109 -1.26 -9.31 12.01
N ILE A 110 -1.74 -8.27 12.69
CA ILE A 110 -2.43 -8.40 13.98
C ILE A 110 -3.83 -8.99 13.81
N ILE A 111 -4.62 -8.48 12.86
CA ILE A 111 -6.02 -8.86 12.68
C ILE A 111 -6.15 -10.23 12.01
N ILE A 112 -5.35 -10.49 10.97
CA ILE A 112 -5.45 -11.73 10.18
C ILE A 112 -4.55 -12.81 10.77
N ASN A 113 -3.25 -12.56 10.91
CA ASN A 113 -2.32 -13.60 11.36
C ASN A 113 -2.43 -13.83 12.88
N GLY A 114 -2.63 -12.76 13.65
CA GLY A 114 -2.83 -12.82 15.10
C GLY A 114 -4.27 -13.08 15.54
N ASN A 115 -5.24 -13.07 14.60
CA ASN A 115 -6.67 -13.21 14.87
C ASN A 115 -7.22 -12.26 15.97
N VAL A 116 -6.60 -11.08 16.15
CA VAL A 116 -7.02 -10.11 17.16
C VAL A 116 -8.09 -9.18 16.58
N ARG A 117 -9.31 -9.27 17.12
CA ARG A 117 -10.47 -8.48 16.61
C ARG A 117 -10.78 -7.24 17.44
N GLN A 118 -10.45 -7.28 18.74
CA GLN A 118 -10.76 -6.22 19.70
C GLN A 118 -9.88 -4.98 19.46
N LEU A 119 -10.49 -3.81 19.25
CA LEU A 119 -9.77 -2.57 18.93
C LEU A 119 -8.80 -2.16 20.04
N TYR A 120 -9.15 -2.39 21.31
CA TYR A 120 -8.25 -2.10 22.44
C TYR A 120 -7.02 -3.01 22.44
N ALA A 121 -7.16 -4.29 22.08
CA ALA A 121 -6.04 -5.22 21.98
C ALA A 121 -5.13 -4.88 20.79
N ILE A 122 -5.72 -4.43 19.69
CA ILE A 122 -4.97 -3.90 18.54
C ILE A 122 -4.23 -2.61 18.94
N ALA A 123 -4.87 -1.72 19.69
CA ALA A 123 -4.26 -0.49 20.20
C ALA A 123 -3.07 -0.75 21.13
N SER A 124 -3.21 -1.68 22.07
CA SER A 124 -2.11 -2.05 22.97
C SER A 124 -0.94 -2.69 22.23
N THR A 125 -1.22 -3.53 21.22
CA THR A 125 -0.18 -4.21 20.42
C THR A 125 0.53 -3.26 19.45
N THR A 126 -0.19 -2.26 18.91
CA THR A 126 0.38 -1.25 18.01
C THR A 126 1.02 -0.07 18.73
N GLY A 127 0.79 0.08 20.05
CA GLY A 127 1.24 1.24 20.83
C GLY A 127 0.52 2.54 20.46
N LYS A 128 -0.66 2.46 19.83
CA LYS A 128 -1.47 3.60 19.38
C LYS A 128 -2.69 3.78 20.28
N SER A 129 -3.29 4.98 20.26
CA SER A 129 -4.56 5.20 20.95
C SER A 129 -5.71 4.50 20.22
N TYR A 130 -6.77 4.17 20.98
CA TYR A 130 -8.00 3.61 20.45
C TYR A 130 -8.55 4.45 19.28
N ASP A 131 -8.59 5.77 19.41
CA ASP A 131 -9.14 6.67 18.38
C ASP A 131 -8.34 6.63 17.08
N ILE A 132 -7.01 6.49 17.17
CA ILE A 132 -6.15 6.36 15.99
C ILE A 132 -6.41 5.01 15.32
N VAL A 133 -6.45 3.93 16.10
CA VAL A 133 -6.71 2.57 15.59
C VAL A 133 -8.08 2.48 14.93
N TYR A 134 -9.11 3.04 15.57
CA TYR A 134 -10.46 3.09 15.01
C TYR A 134 -10.46 3.79 13.64
N LYS A 135 -9.83 4.96 13.54
CA LYS A 135 -9.73 5.71 12.27
C LYS A 135 -8.93 4.96 11.21
N ASP A 136 -7.80 4.37 11.59
CA ASP A 136 -6.93 3.62 10.69
C ASP A 136 -7.65 2.38 10.13
N ILE A 137 -8.33 1.59 10.99
CA ILE A 137 -9.09 0.40 10.58
C ILE A 137 -10.29 0.80 9.72
N LYS A 138 -11.04 1.83 10.11
CA LYS A 138 -12.16 2.33 9.30
C LYS A 138 -11.68 2.72 7.89
N LYS A 139 -10.57 3.44 7.80
CA LYS A 139 -9.93 3.79 6.52
C LYS A 139 -9.52 2.55 5.72
N MET A 140 -9.00 1.51 6.38
CA MET A 140 -8.64 0.24 5.73
C MET A 140 -9.86 -0.49 5.15
N ILE A 141 -10.99 -0.47 5.85
CA ILE A 141 -12.27 -1.03 5.40
C ILE A 141 -12.77 -0.25 4.18
N GLU A 142 -12.79 1.09 4.26
CA GLU A 142 -13.21 1.97 3.17
C GLU A 142 -12.35 1.81 1.91
N LYS A 143 -11.03 1.66 2.08
CA LYS A 143 -10.09 1.33 1.00
C LYS A 143 -10.21 -0.12 0.51
N GLY A 144 -10.97 -0.97 1.20
CA GLY A 144 -11.24 -2.36 0.84
C GLY A 144 -10.10 -3.32 1.15
N TYR A 145 -9.14 -2.97 2.01
CA TYR A 145 -8.13 -3.92 2.49
C TYR A 145 -8.75 -5.05 3.31
N LEU A 146 -9.85 -4.76 4.03
CA LEU A 146 -10.65 -5.73 4.76
C LEU A 146 -12.01 -5.85 4.07
N LYS A 147 -12.15 -6.80 3.15
CA LYS A 147 -13.38 -6.97 2.35
C LYS A 147 -14.55 -7.33 3.26
N ASN A 148 -15.65 -6.60 3.12
CA ASN A 148 -16.90 -6.78 3.87
C ASN A 148 -16.77 -6.65 5.40
N ALA A 149 -15.60 -6.25 5.91
CA ALA A 149 -15.43 -6.06 7.34
C ALA A 149 -16.17 -4.81 7.82
N TYR A 150 -16.62 -4.84 9.07
CA TYR A 150 -17.21 -3.68 9.73
C TYR A 150 -16.77 -3.61 11.19
N ILE A 151 -16.83 -2.41 11.76
CA ILE A 151 -16.56 -2.21 13.18
C ILE A 151 -17.88 -2.33 13.93
N ASN A 152 -17.96 -3.27 14.86
CA ASN A 152 -19.07 -3.33 15.81
C ASN A 152 -18.79 -2.33 16.93
N GLU A 153 -19.52 -1.21 16.94
CA GLU A 153 -19.36 -0.13 17.92
C GLU A 153 -19.66 -0.57 19.35
N ASN A 154 -20.58 -1.52 19.54
CA ASN A 154 -20.98 -2.00 20.86
C ASN A 154 -19.88 -2.85 21.50
N LEU A 155 -19.27 -3.73 20.68
CA LEU A 155 -18.21 -4.65 21.13
C LEU A 155 -16.80 -4.09 20.89
N LYS A 156 -16.70 -2.92 20.25
CA LYS A 156 -15.44 -2.27 19.85
C LYS A 156 -14.48 -3.25 19.17
N GLU A 157 -14.99 -3.98 18.19
CA GLU A 157 -14.24 -5.02 17.48
C GLU A 157 -14.42 -4.94 15.97
N VAL A 158 -13.45 -5.49 15.24
CA VAL A 158 -13.50 -5.67 13.80
C VAL A 158 -14.08 -7.03 13.48
N VAL A 159 -15.26 -7.04 12.85
CA VAL A 159 -15.93 -8.26 12.40
C VAL A 159 -15.57 -8.52 10.93
N LEU A 160 -15.12 -9.73 10.61
CA LEU A 160 -14.84 -10.17 9.25
C LEU A 160 -15.86 -11.26 8.86
N PRO A 161 -16.83 -10.95 7.98
CA PRO A 161 -17.90 -11.89 7.63
C PRO A 161 -17.45 -13.16 6.88
N ASN A 162 -16.25 -13.15 6.30
CA ASN A 162 -15.73 -14.22 5.44
C ASN A 162 -14.65 -15.08 6.10
N ASP A 163 -14.37 -14.88 7.39
CA ASP A 163 -13.49 -15.80 8.10
C ASP A 163 -14.25 -17.10 8.33
N VAL A 164 -14.07 -18.06 7.42
CA VAL A 164 -14.24 -19.47 7.75
C VAL A 164 -13.23 -19.72 8.87
N THR A 165 -13.70 -19.64 10.11
CA THR A 165 -12.98 -20.10 11.29
C THR A 165 -12.64 -21.56 11.06
N ILE A 166 -11.41 -21.85 10.64
CA ILE A 166 -10.84 -23.17 10.84
C ILE A 166 -10.57 -23.23 12.34
N SER A 167 -11.57 -23.70 13.08
CA SER A 167 -11.38 -24.24 14.41
C SER A 167 -10.30 -25.33 14.31
N GLN A 168 -9.17 -25.11 14.97
CA GLN A 168 -8.07 -26.09 15.10
C GLN A 168 -8.45 -27.27 16.02
N ASN A 169 -9.68 -27.78 15.93
CA ASN A 169 -10.08 -29.02 16.57
C ASN A 169 -10.75 -29.87 15.51
N ASP A 170 -9.98 -30.74 14.86
CA ASP A 170 -10.38 -32.12 14.61
C ASP A 170 -9.14 -32.93 14.24
N ILE A 171 -8.67 -33.67 15.25
CA ILE A 171 -7.79 -34.82 15.10
C ILE A 171 -8.66 -35.96 14.53
N ASN A 172 -8.22 -36.53 13.41
CA ASN A 172 -8.64 -37.82 12.83
C ASN A 172 -10.11 -37.98 12.38
N VAL A 173 -10.37 -37.86 11.07
CA VAL A 173 -11.25 -38.82 10.37
C VAL A 173 -10.68 -39.12 8.97
N THR A 174 -10.36 -40.40 8.76
CA THR A 174 -9.91 -40.98 7.50
C THR A 174 -11.11 -41.35 6.61
N THR A 175 -10.92 -41.21 5.29
CA THR A 175 -11.62 -41.87 4.16
C THR A 175 -13.01 -41.37 3.74
N ALA A 176 -13.10 -40.68 2.58
CA ALA A 176 -13.49 -41.29 1.30
C ALA A 176 -13.67 -40.23 0.19
N ASN A 177 -12.80 -40.28 -0.81
CA ASN A 177 -12.95 -39.83 -2.21
C ASN A 177 -13.92 -38.67 -2.56
N THR A 178 -13.36 -37.47 -2.68
CA THR A 178 -13.66 -36.54 -3.79
C THR A 178 -12.38 -35.72 -4.06
N ALA A 179 -11.99 -35.55 -5.32
CA ALA A 179 -10.69 -35.03 -5.76
C ALA A 179 -10.19 -33.82 -4.94
N SER A 180 -9.10 -34.01 -4.19
CA SER A 180 -8.57 -33.01 -3.26
C SER A 180 -7.84 -31.90 -4.01
N THR A 181 -8.50 -30.76 -4.20
CA THR A 181 -7.79 -29.48 -4.32
C THR A 181 -7.14 -29.21 -2.96
N GLN A 182 -5.85 -29.55 -2.81
CA GLN A 182 -5.07 -29.23 -1.61
C GLN A 182 -5.16 -27.73 -1.34
N SER A 183 -5.81 -27.34 -0.25
CA SER A 183 -5.80 -25.97 0.24
C SER A 183 -4.47 -25.72 0.96
N LYS A 184 -3.71 -24.72 0.53
CA LYS A 184 -2.45 -24.33 1.16
C LYS A 184 -2.58 -22.93 1.75
N ILE A 185 -2.15 -22.77 3.00
CA ILE A 185 -2.01 -21.45 3.63
C ILE A 185 -0.66 -20.89 3.24
N ILE A 186 -0.64 -19.67 2.69
CA ILE A 186 0.58 -18.97 2.31
C ILE A 186 0.56 -17.52 2.81
N ALA A 187 1.71 -17.05 3.27
CA ALA A 187 1.90 -15.66 3.65
C ALA A 187 2.16 -14.82 2.39
N CYS A 188 1.41 -13.73 2.25
CA CYS A 188 1.57 -12.82 1.12
C CYS A 188 2.90 -12.04 1.22
N PRO A 189 3.80 -12.09 0.22
CA PRO A 189 5.07 -11.35 0.27
C PRO A 189 4.90 -9.82 0.19
N CYS A 190 3.76 -9.33 -0.31
CA CYS A 190 3.47 -7.90 -0.43
C CYS A 190 2.95 -7.29 0.87
N CYS A 191 1.84 -7.82 1.41
CA CYS A 191 1.17 -7.28 2.59
C CYS A 191 1.44 -8.02 3.92
N GLY A 192 1.99 -9.24 3.86
CA GLY A 192 2.26 -10.08 5.04
C GLY A 192 1.05 -10.87 5.57
N ALA A 193 -0.16 -10.69 5.01
CA ALA A 193 -1.35 -11.42 5.44
C ALA A 193 -1.33 -12.88 4.99
N ASN A 194 -1.83 -13.78 5.83
CA ASN A 194 -2.06 -15.17 5.49
C ASN A 194 -3.29 -15.31 4.59
N ASN A 195 -3.17 -16.09 3.51
CA ASN A 195 -4.25 -16.37 2.56
C ASN A 195 -4.36 -17.88 2.36
N THR A 196 -5.59 -18.37 2.19
CA THR A 196 -5.87 -19.76 1.85
C THR A 196 -6.08 -19.85 0.35
N ILE A 197 -5.19 -20.54 -0.37
CA ILE A 197 -5.32 -20.76 -1.82
C ILE A 197 -5.72 -22.20 -2.12
N TYR A 198 -6.54 -22.38 -3.14
CA TYR A 198 -6.92 -23.69 -3.68
C TYR A 198 -6.18 -23.88 -5.01
N GLY A 199 -5.16 -24.74 -5.04
CA GLY A 199 -4.30 -24.95 -6.22
C GLY A 199 -2.99 -24.15 -6.19
N ASN A 200 -2.39 -23.90 -7.36
CA ASN A 200 -1.02 -23.36 -7.51
C ASN A 200 -0.94 -21.86 -7.83
N ILE A 201 -2.06 -21.20 -8.12
CA ILE A 201 -2.09 -19.78 -8.52
C ILE A 201 -3.28 -19.14 -7.83
N GLY A 202 -3.03 -18.05 -7.10
CA GLY A 202 -4.06 -17.26 -6.43
C GLY A 202 -3.66 -15.80 -6.32
N GLU A 203 -4.59 -14.95 -5.88
CA GLU A 203 -4.31 -13.56 -5.54
C GLU A 203 -4.56 -13.35 -4.06
N CYS A 204 -3.82 -12.43 -3.44
CA CYS A 204 -4.04 -12.06 -2.06
C CYS A 204 -5.37 -11.33 -1.92
N GLU A 205 -6.23 -11.82 -1.02
CA GLU A 205 -7.57 -11.26 -0.78
C GLU A 205 -7.53 -9.83 -0.23
N TYR A 206 -6.44 -9.48 0.46
CA TYR A 206 -6.26 -8.20 1.13
C TYR A 206 -5.65 -7.13 0.22
N CYS A 207 -4.59 -7.48 -0.52
CA CYS A 207 -3.84 -6.51 -1.34
C CYS A 207 -3.86 -6.75 -2.86
N GLY A 208 -4.40 -7.89 -3.33
CA GLY A 208 -4.46 -8.23 -4.74
C GLY A 208 -3.10 -8.60 -5.36
N SER A 209 -2.07 -8.88 -4.56
CA SER A 209 -0.80 -9.35 -5.13
C SER A 209 -0.90 -10.82 -5.56
N PRO A 210 -0.31 -11.21 -6.69
CA PRO A 210 -0.28 -12.61 -7.12
C PRO A 210 0.51 -13.45 -6.11
N LEU A 211 0.01 -14.64 -5.85
CA LEU A 211 0.55 -15.63 -4.96
C LEU A 211 0.93 -16.88 -5.78
N LYS A 212 2.11 -17.43 -5.46
CA LYS A 212 2.70 -18.61 -6.12
C LYS A 212 3.22 -19.57 -5.05
#